data_AF-A0A2N1MXJ3-F1
#
_entry.id   AF-A0A2N1MXJ3-F1
#
_cell.length_a   1.000
_cell.length_b   1.000
_cell.length_c   1.000
_cell.angle_alpha   90.00
_cell.angle_beta   90.00
_cell.angle_gamma   90.00
#
_symmetry.space_group_name_H-M   'P 1'
#
loop_
_entity.id
_entity.type
_entity.pdbx_description
1 polymer ?
#
loop_
_entity_poly.entity_id
_entity_poly.type
_entity_poly.pdbx_seq_one_letter_code
_entity_poly.pdbx_strand_id
1 'polypeptide(L)'
;MTFSICFWALLSQKDLCFVYLSPWLSKTLGSEDDLLLGTSFFDYFHPQEREMARHDLSEFVKKKTLSCSVTTCQYNTIQTIRKKLQQTPVSSSKSSFKQMPSQYSPASSTMTSPNFTTTTTNTTSRSNDEYMVMDVGMNVVSQDIVLAFFHSGI
;
A
#
# COMPACT_ATOMS: atom_id res chain seq x y z
N MET A 1 8.97 23.85 9.46
CA MET A 1 10.03 23.07 8.79
C MET A 1 9.35 21.94 8.04
N THR A 2 9.13 22.11 6.74
CA THR A 2 8.64 21.04 5.87
C THR A 2 9.81 20.09 5.61
N PHE A 3 9.69 18.84 6.06
CA PHE A 3 10.70 17.82 5.78
C PHE A 3 10.44 17.28 4.38
N SER A 4 11.44 17.36 3.49
CA SER A 4 11.39 16.65 2.21
C SER A 4 11.49 15.15 2.49
N ILE A 5 10.51 14.40 1.98
CA ILE A 5 10.48 12.95 2.02
C ILE A 5 11.06 12.45 0.70
N CYS A 6 12.15 11.68 0.81
CA CYS A 6 12.80 11.06 -0.34
C CYS A 6 13.09 9.59 0.00
N PHE A 7 12.52 8.67 -0.76
CA PHE A 7 12.79 7.25 -0.61
C PHE A 7 12.67 6.50 -1.94
N TRP A 8 13.02 5.22 -1.91
CA TRP A 8 12.87 4.35 -3.06
C TRP A 8 12.35 2.98 -2.65
N ALA A 9 11.82 2.24 -3.62
CA ALA A 9 11.38 0.87 -3.47
C ALA A 9 11.56 0.12 -4.80
N LEU A 10 11.60 -1.21 -4.73
CA LEU A 10 11.49 -2.05 -5.92
C LEU A 10 10.06 -2.57 -6.03
N LEU A 11 9.54 -2.52 -7.24
CA LEU A 11 8.22 -3.00 -7.62
C LEU A 11 8.35 -4.16 -8.60
N SER A 12 7.37 -5.07 -8.60
CA SER A 12 7.24 -6.07 -9.65
C SER A 12 6.85 -5.37 -10.97
N GLN A 13 7.45 -5.76 -12.09
CA GLN A 13 7.11 -5.14 -13.38
C GLN A 13 5.68 -5.44 -13.80
N LYS A 14 5.20 -6.65 -13.53
CA LYS A 14 3.89 -7.14 -14.01
C LYS A 14 2.71 -6.37 -13.42
N ASP A 15 2.72 -6.20 -12.10
CA ASP A 15 1.57 -5.71 -11.32
C ASP A 15 1.90 -4.46 -10.49
N LEU A 16 3.15 -4.00 -10.51
CA LEU A 16 3.67 -2.89 -9.71
C LEU A 16 3.41 -3.06 -8.21
N CYS A 17 3.59 -4.29 -7.73
CA CYS A 17 3.52 -4.60 -6.31
C CYS A 17 4.87 -4.36 -5.65
N PHE A 18 4.87 -3.90 -4.39
CA PHE A 18 6.11 -3.73 -3.63
C PHE A 18 6.81 -5.08 -3.41
N VAL A 19 8.06 -5.22 -3.88
CA VAL A 19 8.87 -6.43 -3.67
C VAL A 19 10.07 -6.18 -2.76
N TYR A 20 10.49 -4.92 -2.62
CA TYR A 20 11.54 -4.52 -1.69
C TYR A 20 11.35 -3.06 -1.28
N LEU A 21 11.64 -2.75 -0.02
CA LEU A 21 11.56 -1.40 0.54
C LEU A 21 12.96 -0.91 0.89
N SER A 22 13.26 0.36 0.60
CA SER A 22 14.53 0.96 1.05
C SER A 22 14.69 0.89 2.57
N PRO A 23 15.94 0.84 3.10
CA PRO A 23 16.18 0.77 4.54
C PRO A 23 15.52 1.91 5.34
N TRP A 24 15.44 3.11 4.75
CA TRP A 24 14.77 4.24 5.38
C TRP A 24 13.26 4.02 5.48
N LEU A 25 12.62 3.53 4.42
CA LEU A 25 11.18 3.27 4.40
C LEU A 25 10.79 2.14 5.35
N SER A 26 11.53 1.03 5.34
CA SER A 26 11.33 -0.09 6.28
C SER A 26 11.47 0.38 7.74
N LYS A 27 12.52 1.14 8.07
CA LYS A 27 12.69 1.71 9.41
C LYS A 27 11.54 2.65 9.81
N THR A 28 10.99 3.41 8.87
CA THR A 28 9.90 4.37 9.12
C THR A 28 8.57 3.66 9.34
N LEU A 29 8.31 2.58 8.60
CA LEU A 29 7.12 1.74 8.78
C LEU A 29 7.20 0.89 10.05
N GLY A 30 8.40 0.48 10.45
CA GLY A 30 8.61 -0.34 11.64
C GLY A 30 8.09 -1.76 11.42
N SER A 31 7.21 -2.24 12.29
CA SER A 31 6.66 -3.61 12.23
C SER A 31 5.77 -3.89 11.02
N GLU A 32 5.33 -2.84 10.30
CA GLU A 32 4.33 -2.99 9.24
C GLU A 32 4.96 -3.01 7.84
N ASP A 33 6.29 -3.03 7.75
CA ASP A 33 7.02 -3.05 6.48
C ASP A 33 6.73 -4.33 5.69
N ASP A 34 6.67 -5.48 6.36
CA ASP A 34 6.26 -6.76 5.79
C ASP A 34 4.82 -6.73 5.23
N LEU A 35 3.93 -5.91 5.81
CA LEU A 35 2.55 -5.77 5.33
C LEU A 35 2.45 -4.93 4.06
N LEU A 36 3.42 -4.05 3.80
CA LEU A 36 3.49 -3.26 2.57
C LEU A 36 3.97 -4.12 1.39
N LEU A 37 4.81 -5.11 1.64
CA LEU A 37 5.25 -6.05 0.59
C LEU A 37 4.06 -6.80 -0.02
N GLY A 38 4.06 -6.91 -1.34
CA GLY A 38 2.99 -7.53 -2.12
C GLY A 38 1.78 -6.65 -2.38
N THR A 39 1.60 -5.54 -1.66
CA THR A 39 0.53 -4.58 -1.97
C THR A 39 0.79 -3.84 -3.28
N SER A 40 -0.28 -3.38 -3.93
CA SER A 40 -0.17 -2.67 -5.20
C SER A 40 0.22 -1.21 -4.96
N PHE A 41 1.19 -0.72 -5.73
CA PHE A 41 1.61 0.69 -5.71
C PHE A 41 0.43 1.66 -5.87
N PHE A 42 -0.59 1.27 -6.64
CA PHE A 42 -1.77 2.09 -6.93
C PHE A 42 -2.78 2.17 -5.77
N ASP A 43 -2.69 1.28 -4.77
CA ASP A 43 -3.66 1.23 -3.65
C ASP A 43 -3.58 2.47 -2.75
N TYR A 44 -2.46 3.18 -2.85
CA TYR A 44 -2.12 4.37 -2.08
C TYR A 44 -2.28 5.69 -2.86
N PHE A 45 -2.68 5.63 -4.14
CA PHE A 45 -3.09 6.82 -4.88
C PHE A 45 -4.42 7.36 -4.36
N HIS A 46 -4.58 8.68 -4.48
CA HIS A 46 -5.85 9.34 -4.33
C HIS A 46 -6.89 8.69 -5.27
N PRO A 47 -8.13 8.39 -4.81
CA PRO A 47 -9.08 7.58 -5.58
C PRO A 47 -9.39 8.12 -6.98
N GLN A 48 -9.38 9.44 -7.14
CA GLN A 48 -9.66 10.14 -8.40
C GLN A 48 -8.52 9.99 -9.42
N GLU A 49 -7.28 9.81 -8.96
CA GLU A 49 -6.10 9.69 -9.82
C GLU A 49 -5.71 8.23 -10.08
N ARG A 50 -6.17 7.31 -9.22
CA ARG A 50 -5.76 5.90 -9.20
C ARG A 50 -5.96 5.19 -10.53
N GLU A 51 -7.15 5.26 -11.12
CA GLU A 51 -7.46 4.48 -12.32
C GLU A 51 -6.68 4.97 -13.53
N MET A 52 -6.55 6.29 -13.68
CA MET A 52 -5.73 6.91 -14.72
C MET A 52 -4.25 6.53 -14.54
N ALA A 53 -3.72 6.69 -13.32
CA ALA A 53 -2.34 6.32 -13.03
C ALA A 53 -2.08 4.83 -13.29
N ARG A 54 -3.04 3.95 -12.92
CA ARG A 54 -2.96 2.52 -13.18
C ARG A 54 -2.84 2.22 -14.66
N HIS A 55 -3.71 2.80 -15.48
CA HIS A 55 -3.66 2.62 -16.92
C HIS A 55 -2.32 3.10 -17.51
N ASP A 56 -1.95 4.34 -17.22
CA ASP A 56 -0.82 4.99 -17.86
C ASP A 56 0.52 4.38 -17.43
N LEU A 57 0.77 4.25 -16.12
CA LEU A 57 2.05 3.73 -15.62
C LEU A 57 2.22 2.25 -15.98
N SER A 58 1.15 1.46 -15.91
CA SER A 58 1.25 0.04 -16.30
C SER A 58 1.61 -0.12 -17.77
N GLU A 59 1.02 0.68 -18.66
CA GLU A 59 1.36 0.65 -20.09
C GLU A 59 2.79 1.11 -20.37
N PHE A 60 3.26 2.15 -19.68
CA PHE A 60 4.63 2.62 -19.87
C PHE A 60 5.68 1.65 -19.32
N VAL A 61 5.42 1.00 -18.18
CA VAL A 61 6.29 -0.05 -17.63
C VAL A 61 6.40 -1.23 -18.61
N LYS A 62 5.28 -1.71 -19.15
CA LYS A 62 5.25 -2.81 -20.14
C LYS A 62 6.06 -2.48 -21.39
N LYS A 63 5.94 -1.25 -21.88
CA LYS A 63 6.67 -0.78 -23.07
C LYS A 63 8.17 -0.59 -22.81
N LYS A 64 8.63 -0.70 -21.54
CA LYS A 64 10.00 -0.38 -21.10
C LYS A 64 10.44 1.03 -21.50
N THR A 65 9.47 1.93 -21.67
CA THR A 65 9.70 3.31 -22.10
C THR A 65 9.85 4.26 -20.92
N LEU A 66 9.65 3.80 -19.69
CA LEU A 66 9.93 4.58 -18.48
C LEU A 66 11.42 4.56 -18.16
N SER A 67 12.17 5.33 -18.95
CA SER A 67 13.49 5.79 -18.54
C SER A 67 13.39 7.30 -18.34
N CYS A 68 13.55 7.76 -17.11
CA CYS A 68 13.55 9.18 -16.71
C CYS A 68 12.19 9.92 -16.74
N SER A 69 11.06 9.23 -16.83
CA SER A 69 9.75 9.86 -16.64
C SER A 69 9.46 10.06 -15.16
N VAL A 70 9.03 11.27 -14.79
CA VAL A 70 8.56 11.63 -13.45
C VAL A 70 7.06 11.90 -13.52
N THR A 71 6.29 11.26 -12.65
CA THR A 71 4.85 11.44 -12.52
C THR A 71 4.55 12.10 -11.18
N THR A 72 3.95 13.28 -11.22
CA THR A 72 3.42 13.95 -10.03
C THR A 72 2.03 13.40 -9.72
N CYS A 73 1.80 12.99 -8.47
CA CYS A 73 0.52 12.42 -8.03
C CYS A 73 0.21 12.73 -6.57
N GLN A 74 -1.07 12.62 -6.20
CA GLN A 74 -1.50 12.62 -4.80
C GLN A 74 -1.42 11.22 -4.23
N TYR A 75 -0.48 11.02 -3.31
CA TYR A 75 -0.15 9.74 -2.72
C TYR A 75 -0.37 9.75 -1.22
N ASN A 76 -0.75 8.62 -0.63
CA ASN A 76 -0.93 8.54 0.81
C ASN A 76 0.37 8.83 1.56
N THR A 77 0.25 9.58 2.66
CA THR A 77 1.39 9.79 3.56
C THR A 77 1.82 8.49 4.21
N ILE A 78 3.10 8.37 4.61
CA ILE A 78 3.60 7.15 5.26
C ILE A 78 2.79 6.82 6.52
N GLN A 79 2.35 7.84 7.27
CA GLN A 79 1.47 7.68 8.42
C GLN A 79 0.10 7.09 8.02
N THR A 80 -0.49 7.55 6.91
CA THR A 80 -1.74 6.99 6.40
C THR A 80 -1.55 5.56 5.89
N ILE A 81 -0.48 5.29 5.14
CA ILE A 81 -0.15 3.93 4.66
C ILE A 81 -0.09 2.98 5.85
N ARG A 82 0.64 3.35 6.91
CA ARG A 82 0.74 2.57 8.14
C ARG A 82 -0.63 2.29 8.78
N LYS A 83 -1.50 3.31 8.88
CA LYS A 83 -2.87 3.14 9.40
C LYS A 83 -3.71 2.20 8.52
N LYS A 84 -3.59 2.29 7.19
CA LYS A 84 -4.31 1.42 6.24
C LYS A 84 -3.86 -0.04 6.35
N LEU A 85 -2.55 -0.27 6.49
CA LEU A 85 -1.99 -1.61 6.65
C LEU A 85 -2.51 -2.30 7.92
N GLN A 86 -2.66 -1.55 9.02
CA GLN A 86 -3.21 -2.07 10.28
C GLN A 86 -4.71 -2.38 10.23
N GLN A 87 -5.46 -1.74 9.33
CA GLN A 87 -6.91 -1.91 9.19
C GLN A 87 -7.30 -3.00 8.19
N THR A 88 -6.38 -3.43 7.32
CA THR A 88 -6.66 -4.44 6.32
C THR A 88 -6.56 -5.82 6.99
N PRO A 89 -7.65 -6.58 7.13
CA PRO A 89 -7.57 -7.92 7.71
C PRO A 89 -6.71 -8.78 6.79
N VAL A 90 -5.68 -9.38 7.38
CA VAL A 90 -4.65 -10.22 6.77
C VAL A 90 -5.25 -11.24 5.80
N SER A 91 -5.36 -10.89 4.51
CA SER A 91 -5.44 -11.87 3.42
C SER A 91 -4.02 -12.25 3.02
N SER A 92 -3.29 -12.85 3.96
CA SER A 92 -2.05 -13.53 3.64
C SER A 92 -2.38 -14.74 2.78
N SER A 93 -2.26 -14.61 1.46
CA SER A 93 -2.15 -15.76 0.55
C SER A 93 -0.83 -16.46 0.83
N LYS A 94 -0.77 -17.23 1.92
CA LYS A 94 0.34 -18.13 2.23
C LYS A 94 0.36 -19.23 1.17
N SER A 95 1.42 -19.29 0.38
CA SER A 95 1.66 -20.41 -0.53
C SER A 95 1.81 -21.70 0.27
N SER A 96 1.08 -22.72 -0.16
CA SER A 96 0.96 -24.06 0.41
C SER A 96 2.26 -24.69 0.93
N PHE A 97 2.27 -25.03 2.22
CA PHE A 97 2.86 -26.29 2.70
C PHE A 97 1.76 -27.04 3.44
N LYS A 98 1.39 -28.21 2.91
CA LYS A 98 0.33 -29.08 3.43
C LYS A 98 0.81 -29.78 4.71
N GLN A 99 -0.01 -29.78 5.77
CA GLN A 99 -0.19 -30.97 6.62
C GLN A 99 -1.59 -31.01 7.27
N MET A 100 -2.12 -32.24 7.37
CA MET A 100 -3.50 -32.69 7.61
C MET A 100 -4.13 -32.33 8.99
N PRO A 101 -5.47 -32.48 9.15
CA PRO A 101 -6.23 -31.99 10.29
C PRO A 101 -6.33 -33.01 11.44
N SER A 102 -6.34 -32.51 12.68
CA SER A 102 -6.80 -33.26 13.85
C SER A 102 -8.08 -32.62 14.38
N GLN A 103 -9.18 -33.35 14.24
CA GLN A 103 -10.52 -32.98 14.69
C GLN A 103 -10.66 -33.19 16.20
N TYR A 104 -11.11 -32.17 16.93
CA TYR A 104 -11.95 -32.36 18.12
C TYR A 104 -12.58 -31.02 18.58
N SER A 105 -13.91 -30.93 18.55
CA SER A 105 -14.73 -30.00 19.33
C SER A 105 -15.64 -30.85 20.23
N PRO A 106 -16.09 -30.35 21.39
CA PRO A 106 -17.44 -29.77 21.39
C PRO A 106 -17.61 -28.53 22.28
N ALA A 107 -18.75 -27.90 22.03
CA ALA A 107 -19.21 -26.57 22.42
C ALA A 107 -19.52 -26.36 23.92
N SER A 108 -19.68 -25.10 24.30
CA SER A 108 -20.76 -24.68 25.20
C SER A 108 -21.18 -23.22 24.96
N SER A 109 -22.48 -23.06 24.81
CA SER A 109 -23.25 -21.88 24.47
C SER A 109 -23.36 -20.91 25.64
N THR A 110 -23.43 -19.59 25.38
CA THR A 110 -24.30 -18.69 26.16
C THR A 110 -24.76 -17.52 25.30
N MET A 111 -26.08 -17.38 25.18
CA MET A 111 -26.81 -16.31 24.51
C MET A 111 -27.05 -15.17 25.49
N THR A 112 -26.72 -13.93 25.12
CA THR A 112 -27.35 -12.72 25.71
C THR A 112 -27.31 -11.57 24.70
N SER A 113 -28.50 -11.09 24.33
CA SER A 113 -28.83 -9.80 23.69
C SER A 113 -29.96 -9.17 24.51
N PRO A 114 -30.35 -7.89 24.37
CA PRO A 114 -29.86 -6.84 23.46
C PRO A 114 -29.51 -5.52 24.19
N ASN A 115 -28.93 -4.54 23.49
CA ASN A 115 -29.32 -3.14 23.68
C ASN A 115 -29.11 -2.32 22.40
N PHE A 116 -30.14 -1.54 22.08
CA PHE A 116 -30.34 -0.74 20.88
C PHE A 116 -29.84 0.69 21.09
N THR A 117 -29.59 1.40 19.99
CA THR A 117 -29.25 2.83 19.85
C THR A 117 -27.85 3.22 20.36
N THR A 118 -26.93 3.66 19.50
CA THR A 118 -27.06 4.94 18.80
C THR A 118 -26.21 4.94 17.52
N THR A 119 -26.84 5.35 16.42
CA THR A 119 -26.18 5.84 15.21
C THR A 119 -25.16 6.90 15.60
N THR A 120 -23.88 6.59 15.50
CA THR A 120 -22.84 7.63 15.38
C THR A 120 -22.20 7.46 14.03
N THR A 121 -22.81 8.16 13.07
CA THR A 121 -22.09 8.74 11.94
C THR A 121 -20.87 9.47 12.51
N ASN A 122 -19.72 8.80 12.53
CA ASN A 122 -18.44 9.48 12.73
C ASN A 122 -18.10 10.19 11.43
N THR A 123 -18.81 11.30 11.21
CA THR A 123 -18.36 12.42 10.40
C THR A 123 -17.27 13.12 11.19
N THR A 124 -16.10 12.48 11.29
CA THR A 124 -14.91 13.09 11.89
C THR A 124 -14.09 13.66 10.75
N SER A 125 -14.33 14.94 10.43
CA SER A 125 -13.42 15.88 9.75
C SER A 125 -12.26 15.21 8.99
N ARG A 126 -12.50 14.79 7.74
CA ARG A 126 -11.43 14.20 6.91
C ARG A 126 -10.40 15.27 6.55
N SER A 127 -9.24 15.11 7.17
CA SER A 127 -8.04 15.92 7.10
C SER A 127 -7.51 16.08 5.68
N ASN A 128 -7.11 17.30 5.31
CA ASN A 128 -6.24 17.56 4.15
C ASN A 128 -4.88 16.84 4.23
N ASP A 129 -4.59 16.11 5.31
CA ASP A 129 -3.28 15.49 5.59
C ASP A 129 -3.18 14.00 5.19
N GLU A 130 -4.23 13.41 4.60
CA GLU A 130 -4.22 11.97 4.26
C GLU A 130 -3.34 11.67 3.03
N TYR A 131 -3.29 12.62 2.10
CA TYR A 131 -2.55 12.56 0.85
C TYR A 131 -1.54 13.72 0.79
N MET A 132 -0.41 13.48 0.13
CA MET A 132 0.58 14.49 -0.19
C MET A 132 0.95 14.40 -1.66
N VAL A 133 1.39 15.52 -2.23
CA VAL A 133 1.90 15.54 -3.61
C VAL A 133 3.28 14.91 -3.62
N MET A 134 3.46 13.89 -4.46
CA MET A 134 4.73 13.20 -4.66
C MET A 134 5.06 13.10 -6.14
N ASP A 135 6.32 13.37 -6.43
CA ASP A 135 6.96 13.06 -7.70
C ASP A 135 7.50 11.64 -7.64
N VAL A 136 7.01 10.80 -8.55
CA VAL A 136 7.39 9.40 -8.66
C VAL A 136 8.16 9.18 -9.96
N GLY A 137 9.43 8.81 -9.84
CA GLY A 137 10.25 8.38 -10.98
C GLY A 137 10.31 6.86 -11.04
N MET A 138 10.09 6.27 -12.21
CA MET A 138 10.20 4.81 -12.41
C MET A 138 11.25 4.46 -13.45
N ASN A 139 12.00 3.38 -13.20
CA ASN A 139 12.97 2.84 -14.13
C ASN A 139 12.90 1.30 -14.15
N VAL A 140 12.74 0.71 -15.33
CA VAL A 140 12.77 -0.75 -15.50
C VAL A 140 14.22 -1.22 -15.45
N VAL A 141 14.63 -1.80 -14.31
CA VAL A 141 16.02 -2.20 -14.07
C VAL A 141 16.31 -3.65 -14.48
N SER A 142 15.28 -4.50 -14.59
CA SER A 142 15.41 -5.86 -15.09
C SER A 142 14.10 -6.36 -15.72
N GLN A 143 14.03 -7.64 -16.11
CA GLN A 143 12.84 -8.22 -16.75
C GLN A 143 11.61 -8.18 -15.84
N ASP A 144 11.77 -8.30 -14.52
CA ASP A 144 10.65 -8.41 -13.58
C ASP A 144 10.64 -7.32 -12.51
N ILE A 145 11.60 -6.38 -12.55
CA ILE A 145 11.79 -5.38 -11.48
C ILE A 145 11.79 -3.96 -12.04
N VAL A 146 11.06 -3.10 -11.35
CA VAL A 146 11.01 -1.65 -11.55
C VAL A 146 11.55 -0.97 -10.29
N LEU A 147 12.49 -0.05 -10.46
CA LEU A 147 12.95 0.84 -9.41
C LEU A 147 12.05 2.08 -9.40
N ALA A 148 11.42 2.37 -8.26
CA ALA A 148 10.59 3.54 -8.05
C ALA A 148 11.26 4.48 -7.03
N PHE A 149 11.41 5.75 -7.41
CA PHE A 149 11.87 6.84 -6.55
C PHE A 149 10.70 7.75 -6.22
N PHE A 150 10.66 8.21 -4.98
CA PHE A 150 9.56 8.95 -4.40
C PHE A 150 10.12 10.21 -3.75
N HIS A 151 9.64 11.37 -4.19
CA HIS A 151 10.08 12.66 -3.68
C HIS A 151 8.87 13.56 -3.39
N SER A 152 8.73 14.09 -2.17
CA SER A 152 7.72 15.10 -1.89
C SER A 152 8.17 16.43 -2.53
N GLY A 153 7.34 17.01 -3.41
CA GLY A 153 7.59 18.33 -3.98
C GLY A 153 7.76 19.39 -2.89
N ILE A 154 8.69 20.34 -3.09
CA ILE A 154 8.92 21.49 -2.20
C ILE A 154 7.87 22.56 -2.46
#